data_AF-A0A146MFZ7-F1
#
_entry.id   AF-A0A146MFZ7-F1
#
_cell.length_a   1.000
_cell.length_b   1.000
_cell.length_c   1.000
_cell.angle_alpha   90.00
_cell.angle_beta   90.00
_cell.angle_gamma   90.00
#
_symmetry.space_group_name_H-M   'P 1'
#
loop_
_entity.id
_entity.type
_entity.pdbx_description
1 polymer ?
#
loop_
_entity_poly.entity_id
_entity_poly.type
_entity_poly.pdbx_seq_one_letter_code
_entity_poly.pdbx_strand_id
1 'polypeptide(L)'
;MADNWESIKSLKLSQVFLPGCHNAGSYQLAYTPFEPNMLDKYVFTQDEPVLEQLIHGSRYLDFRIGRYSRVKSLVDLIIQPQESEFWLNHDFVQVNKLLTVLKEINLFL
;
A
#
# COMPACT_ATOMS: atom_id res chain seq x y z
N MET A 1 -7.55 -8.65 -17.19
CA MET A 1 -8.43 -9.68 -16.59
C MET A 1 -9.82 -9.73 -17.21
N ALA A 2 -10.33 -8.67 -17.86
CA ALA A 2 -11.68 -8.65 -18.43
C ALA A 2 -11.91 -9.75 -19.49
N ASP A 3 -10.89 -10.06 -20.30
CA ASP A 3 -11.02 -10.94 -21.47
C ASP A 3 -11.39 -12.39 -21.13
N ASN A 4 -11.16 -12.85 -19.90
CA ASN A 4 -11.47 -14.22 -19.44
C ASN A 4 -12.58 -14.28 -18.38
N TRP A 5 -13.33 -13.18 -18.18
CA TRP A 5 -14.32 -13.06 -17.11
C TRP A 5 -15.33 -14.21 -17.10
N GLU A 6 -15.89 -14.54 -18.26
CA GLU A 6 -16.90 -15.60 -18.38
C GLU A 6 -16.41 -16.97 -17.90
N SER A 7 -15.11 -17.25 -18.07
CA SER A 7 -14.49 -18.50 -17.66
C SER A 7 -14.11 -18.53 -16.17
N ILE A 8 -13.93 -17.38 -15.51
CA ILE A 8 -13.44 -17.31 -14.13
C ILE A 8 -14.49 -16.86 -13.11
N LYS A 9 -15.58 -16.21 -13.54
CA LYS A 9 -16.57 -15.61 -12.63
C LYS A 9 -17.29 -16.59 -11.71
N SER A 10 -17.36 -17.87 -12.08
CA SER A 10 -17.99 -18.93 -11.28
C SER A 10 -17.02 -19.64 -10.33
N LEU A 11 -15.72 -19.40 -10.49
CA LEU A 11 -14.68 -20.01 -9.66
C LEU A 11 -14.63 -19.33 -8.29
N LYS A 12 -14.37 -20.12 -7.25
CA LYS A 12 -14.04 -19.57 -5.92
C LYS A 12 -12.65 -18.90 -5.98
N LEU A 13 -12.39 -17.94 -5.10
CA LEU A 13 -11.07 -17.28 -5.02
C LEU A 13 -9.92 -18.28 -4.87
N SER A 14 -10.12 -19.39 -4.14
CA SER A 14 -9.12 -20.46 -3.97
C SER A 14 -8.85 -21.30 -5.22
N GLN A 15 -9.63 -21.13 -6.28
CA GLN A 15 -9.51 -21.86 -7.55
C GLN A 15 -8.95 -20.96 -8.67
N VAL A 16 -8.73 -19.67 -8.39
CA VAL A 16 -8.21 -18.71 -9.35
C VAL A 16 -6.77 -18.38 -8.98
N PHE A 17 -5.90 -18.29 -9.97
CA PHE A 17 -4.57 -17.71 -9.78
C PHE A 17 -4.71 -16.21 -9.56
N LEU A 18 -4.41 -15.73 -8.36
CA LEU A 18 -4.44 -14.32 -7.99
C LEU A 18 -3.01 -13.83 -7.78
N PRO A 19 -2.47 -12.98 -8.67
CA PRO A 19 -1.20 -12.30 -8.42
C PRO A 19 -1.29 -11.47 -7.14
N GLY A 20 -0.20 -11.37 -6.41
CA GLY A 20 -0.12 -10.59 -5.19
C GLY A 20 1.21 -9.87 -5.01
N CYS A 21 1.22 -8.88 -4.13
CA CYS A 21 2.39 -8.07 -3.81
C CYS A 21 2.73 -8.21 -2.32
N HIS A 22 3.94 -8.68 -2.04
CA HIS A 22 4.50 -8.75 -0.68
C HIS A 22 4.79 -7.35 -0.16
N ASN A 23 4.40 -7.05 1.09
CA ASN A 23 4.50 -5.70 1.65
C ASN A 23 4.04 -4.61 0.66
N ALA A 24 2.85 -4.77 0.08
CA ALA A 24 2.35 -3.96 -1.03
C ALA A 24 2.38 -2.43 -0.74
N GLY A 25 2.27 -2.05 0.53
CA GLY A 25 2.37 -0.65 0.99
C GLY A 25 3.80 -0.10 1.10
N SER A 26 4.84 -0.93 0.93
CA SER A 26 6.25 -0.54 1.04
C SER A 26 6.81 -0.12 -0.32
N TYR A 27 6.25 0.97 -0.85
CA TYR A 27 6.72 1.63 -2.06
C TYR A 27 7.25 3.03 -1.77
N GLN A 28 8.20 3.45 -2.61
CA GLN A 28 8.71 4.81 -2.67
C GLN A 28 8.73 5.26 -4.12
N LEU A 29 8.09 6.40 -4.41
CA LEU A 29 8.20 7.03 -5.72
C LEU A 29 9.56 7.73 -5.83
N ALA A 30 10.50 7.05 -6.45
CA ALA A 30 11.85 7.54 -6.71
C ALA A 30 11.95 8.19 -8.09
N TYR A 31 12.12 9.51 -8.13
CA TYR A 31 12.32 10.28 -9.37
C TYR A 31 13.79 10.65 -9.55
N THR A 32 14.28 10.62 -10.79
CA THR A 32 15.70 10.86 -11.09
C THR A 32 16.09 12.33 -10.88
N PRO A 33 17.28 12.61 -10.29
CA PRO A 33 18.24 11.64 -9.76
C PRO A 33 17.83 11.11 -8.38
N PHE A 34 17.77 9.79 -8.24
CA PHE A 34 17.55 9.09 -6.97
C PHE A 34 18.65 8.04 -6.78
N GLU A 35 19.32 8.06 -5.64
CA GLU A 35 20.30 7.06 -5.24
C GLU A 35 19.85 6.43 -3.91
N PRO A 36 19.42 5.15 -3.91
CA PRO A 36 18.95 4.50 -2.70
C PRO A 36 20.11 4.28 -1.73
N ASN A 37 19.86 4.56 -0.45
CA ASN A 37 20.79 4.19 0.60
C ASN A 37 20.59 2.70 1.02
N MET A 38 21.45 2.21 1.91
CA MET A 38 21.38 0.82 2.38
C MET A 38 20.05 0.48 3.05
N LEU A 39 19.44 1.41 3.77
CA LEU A 39 18.13 1.21 4.41
C LEU A 39 17.03 1.08 3.34
N ASP A 40 17.00 1.98 2.36
CA ASP A 40 15.98 1.99 1.29
C ASP A 40 15.92 0.64 0.58
N LYS A 41 17.10 0.07 0.28
CA LYS A 41 17.25 -1.25 -0.36
C LYS A 41 16.60 -2.41 0.41
N TYR A 42 16.51 -2.32 1.73
CA TYR A 42 15.91 -3.37 2.57
C TYR A 42 14.51 -3.01 3.06
N VAL A 43 14.09 -1.74 2.95
CA VAL A 43 12.76 -1.28 3.36
C VAL A 43 11.76 -1.39 2.23
N PHE A 44 12.07 -0.92 1.03
CA PHE A 44 11.09 -0.88 -0.06
C PHE A 44 11.11 -2.16 -0.88
N THR A 45 9.91 -2.71 -1.11
CA THR A 45 9.70 -3.98 -1.84
C THR A 45 8.95 -3.78 -3.14
N GLN A 46 8.38 -2.59 -3.35
CA GLN A 46 7.59 -2.23 -4.52
C GLN A 46 8.09 -0.88 -5.05
N ASP A 47 8.13 -0.73 -6.37
CA ASP A 47 8.52 0.53 -7.02
C ASP A 47 7.28 1.38 -7.40
N GLU A 48 6.08 0.80 -7.26
CA GLU A 48 4.82 1.37 -7.74
C GLU A 48 3.80 1.55 -6.60
N PRO A 49 2.95 2.59 -6.66
CA PRO A 49 1.82 2.74 -5.74
C PRO A 49 0.85 1.57 -5.81
N VAL A 50 0.00 1.42 -4.78
CA VAL A 50 -0.97 0.32 -4.73
C VAL A 50 -1.98 0.42 -5.87
N LEU A 51 -2.35 1.63 -6.29
CA LEU A 51 -3.19 1.82 -7.48
C LEU A 51 -2.59 1.15 -8.72
N GLU A 52 -1.32 1.40 -9.01
CA GLU A 52 -0.64 0.85 -10.19
C GLU A 52 -0.45 -0.66 -10.06
N GLN A 53 -0.12 -1.17 -8.87
CA GLN A 53 -0.09 -2.62 -8.61
C GLN A 53 -1.43 -3.29 -8.94
N LEU A 54 -2.56 -2.64 -8.62
CA LEU A 54 -3.91 -3.13 -8.96
C LEU A 54 -4.19 -3.04 -10.46
N ILE A 55 -3.79 -1.95 -11.13
CA ILE A 55 -3.90 -1.79 -12.59
C ILE A 55 -3.11 -2.90 -13.32
N HIS A 56 -1.90 -3.20 -12.84
CA HIS A 56 -1.04 -4.26 -13.35
C HIS A 56 -1.49 -5.69 -12.97
N GLY A 57 -2.59 -5.82 -12.21
CA GLY A 57 -3.29 -7.10 -12.03
C GLY A 57 -3.10 -7.76 -10.66
N SER A 58 -2.41 -7.12 -9.71
CA SER A 58 -2.36 -7.59 -8.32
C SER A 58 -3.75 -7.62 -7.71
N ARG A 59 -4.11 -8.72 -7.03
CA ARG A 59 -5.40 -8.92 -6.36
C ARG A 59 -5.26 -9.41 -4.92
N TYR A 60 -4.03 -9.67 -4.48
CA TYR A 60 -3.70 -9.99 -3.10
C TYR A 60 -2.62 -9.02 -2.59
N LEU A 61 -2.99 -8.17 -1.63
CA LEU A 61 -2.10 -7.15 -1.09
C LEU A 61 -1.71 -7.52 0.34
N ASP A 62 -0.41 -7.75 0.58
CA ASP A 62 0.13 -7.96 1.93
C ASP A 62 0.36 -6.60 2.61
N PHE A 63 -0.46 -6.28 3.60
CA PHE A 63 -0.35 -5.06 4.41
C PHE A 63 0.04 -5.37 5.84
N ARG A 64 1.13 -4.74 6.32
CA ARG A 64 1.54 -4.76 7.72
C ARG A 64 1.18 -3.43 8.37
N ILE A 65 0.09 -3.42 9.13
CA ILE A 65 -0.49 -2.19 9.68
C ILE A 65 -0.03 -1.98 11.13
N GLY A 66 0.48 -0.79 11.43
CA GLY A 66 0.76 -0.34 12.79
C GLY A 66 -0.07 0.89 13.16
N ARG A 67 -0.45 0.99 14.44
CA ARG A 67 -1.08 2.20 15.01
C ARG A 67 -0.05 2.99 15.81
N TYR A 68 0.13 4.24 15.45
CA TYR A 68 1.07 5.15 16.10
C TYR A 68 0.31 6.29 16.76
N SER A 69 -0.02 6.11 18.04
CA SER A 69 -0.62 7.18 18.84
C SER A 69 0.45 8.20 19.17
N ARG A 70 0.39 9.39 18.56
CA ARG A 70 1.18 10.54 19.01
C ARG A 70 0.41 11.23 20.12
N VAL A 71 1.11 11.70 21.15
CA VAL A 71 0.55 12.72 22.05
C VAL A 71 0.35 13.97 21.19
N LYS A 72 -0.89 14.24 20.80
CA LYS A 72 -1.22 15.43 20.01
C LYS A 72 -1.02 16.65 20.90
N SER A 73 -0.13 17.55 20.51
CA SER A 73 -0.08 18.88 21.12
C SER A 73 -1.37 19.64 20.80
N LEU A 74 -1.67 20.69 21.56
CA LEU A 74 -2.80 21.57 21.26
C LEU A 74 -2.72 22.16 19.83
N VAL A 75 -1.51 22.34 19.30
CA VAL A 75 -1.28 22.83 17.93
C VAL A 75 -1.64 21.74 16.90
N ASP A 76 -1.30 20.47 17.16
CA ASP A 76 -1.64 19.35 16.27
C ASP A 76 -3.16 19.15 16.14
N LEU A 77 -3.90 19.40 17.22
CA LEU A 77 -5.37 19.32 17.21
C LEU A 77 -6.03 20.42 16.36
N ILE A 78 -5.41 21.60 16.28
CA ILE A 78 -5.93 22.74 15.53
C ILE A 78 -5.60 22.61 14.04
N ILE A 79 -4.39 22.17 13.71
CA ILE A 79 -3.88 22.16 12.32
C ILE A 79 -4.19 20.83 11.62
N GLN A 80 -4.22 19.71 12.35
CA GLN A 80 -4.33 18.36 11.77
C GLN A 80 -5.32 17.46 12.55
N PRO A 81 -6.61 17.83 12.62
CA PRO A 81 -7.58 17.11 13.45
C PRO A 81 -7.79 15.64 13.04
N GLN A 82 -7.46 15.26 11.81
CA GLN A 82 -7.89 13.99 11.18
C GLN A 82 -6.74 13.18 10.53
N GLU A 83 -5.47 13.37 10.91
CA GLU A 83 -4.44 12.46 10.40
C GLU A 83 -4.65 11.03 10.91
N SER A 84 -4.67 10.07 9.97
CA SER A 84 -4.75 8.63 10.27
C SER A 84 -3.58 8.20 11.15
N GLU A 85 -3.89 7.66 12.34
CA GLU A 85 -2.91 7.02 13.24
C GLU A 85 -2.37 5.70 12.69
N PHE A 86 -2.97 5.18 11.61
CA PHE A 86 -2.60 3.92 11.00
C PHE A 86 -1.66 4.11 9.82
N TRP A 87 -0.56 3.36 9.86
CA TRP A 87 0.50 3.33 8.87
C TRP A 87 0.73 1.90 8.41
N LEU A 88 1.14 1.78 7.15
CA LEU A 88 1.78 0.58 6.62
C LEU A 88 3.25 0.61 7.02
N ASN A 89 3.78 -0.54 7.38
CA ASN A 89 5.13 -0.72 7.85
C ASN A 89 5.88 -1.75 7.00
N HIS A 90 7.20 -1.64 6.98
CA HIS A 90 8.08 -2.80 6.79
C HIS A 90 8.88 -2.99 8.09
N ASP A 91 8.56 -4.08 8.80
CA ASP A 91 9.03 -4.35 10.16
C ASP A 91 8.77 -3.16 11.11
N PHE A 92 9.82 -2.47 11.56
CA PHE A 92 9.72 -1.32 12.47
C PHE A 92 9.73 0.05 11.75
N VAL A 93 9.77 0.06 10.41
CA VAL A 93 9.83 1.29 9.61
C VAL A 93 8.45 1.65 9.10
N GLN A 94 7.97 2.87 9.41
CA GLN A 94 6.76 3.45 8.83
C GLN A 94 7.03 3.85 7.39
N VAL A 95 6.22 3.36 6.43
CA VAL A 95 6.41 3.63 5.00
C VAL A 95 5.33 4.54 4.43
N ASN A 96 4.07 4.09 4.39
CA ASN A 96 2.96 4.85 3.81
C ASN A 96 1.75 4.91 4.76
N LYS A 97 0.96 5.99 4.70
CA LYS A 97 -0.28 6.10 5.50
C LYS A 97 -1.32 5.11 4.97
N LEU A 98 -1.97 4.34 5.86
CA LEU A 98 -3.02 3.40 5.46
C LEU A 98 -4.16 4.12 4.72
N LEU A 99 -4.54 5.31 5.18
CA LEU A 99 -5.60 6.10 4.55
C LEU A 99 -5.29 6.48 3.10
N THR A 100 -4.02 6.75 2.76
CA THR A 100 -3.62 7.03 1.37
C THR A 100 -3.88 5.81 0.50
N VAL A 101 -3.41 4.65 0.94
CA VAL A 101 -3.57 3.39 0.21
C VAL A 101 -5.03 2.95 0.10
N LEU A 102 -5.84 3.16 1.15
CA LEU A 102 -7.28 2.88 1.07
C LEU A 102 -8.00 3.78 0.04
N LYS A 103 -7.55 5.02 -0.14
CA LYS A 103 -8.08 5.90 -1.20
C LYS A 103 -7.65 5.43 -2.59
N GLU A 104 -6.43 4.92 -2.75
CA GLU A 104 -5.97 4.30 -4.00
C GLU A 104 -6.79 3.06 -4.35
N ILE A 105 -7.06 2.18 -3.37
CA ILE A 105 -7.94 1.02 -3.55
C ILE A 105 -9.36 1.46 -3.93
N ASN A 106 -9.89 2.48 -3.26
CA ASN A 106 -11.23 3.01 -3.56
C ASN A 106 -11.32 3.61 -4.97
N LEU A 107 -10.24 4.24 -5.45
CA LEU A 107 -10.17 4.79 -6.80
C LEU A 107 -10.14 3.68 -7.87
N PHE A 108 -9.55 2.53 -7.56
CA PHE A 108 -9.45 1.40 -8.49
C PHE A 108 -10.77 0.62 -8.65
N LEU A 109 -11.53 0.46 -7.56
CA LEU A 109 -12.78 -0.31 -7.51
C LEU A 109 -13.96 0.43 -8.14
#